data_AF-A0A8T9BR40-F1
#
_entry.id   AF-A0A8T9BR40-F1
#
_cell.length_a   1.000
_cell.length_b   1.000
_cell.length_c   1.000
_cell.angle_alpha   90.00
_cell.angle_beta   90.00
_cell.angle_gamma   90.00
#
_symmetry.space_group_name_H-M   'P 1'
#
loop_
_entity.id
_entity.type
_entity.pdbx_description
1 polymer ?
#
loop_
_entity_poly.entity_id
_entity_poly.type
_entity_poly.pdbx_seq_one_letter_code
_entity_poly.pdbx_strand_id
1 'polypeptide(L)'
;DGNGDGDKEGWKRWANSSTGEEHIFLRCARPVVSGDAPKSTQEAVELVRVCTQWMETDMASNNAMPAQQMLEPGRTENINHALALGTLLIAVVENAQVLNVLGKASAPKGMAQQLSKTLASYVPVLLNFSPQGAARLELFRTQTLVAIEPVDSAKKDLVARPLIDDSAIFSYLHNRYQGDIQQTIIDLILASFDILANATFRNERAQTTAILRSFLINKVPLLLTTLSSSLFPPLTSEYCITEALNHVDTNAFPTLSNMFDESSNGNMFSDSVRQDFCFACCLHGLIAESSIETLLGDVPMQSLPANGRYVKEDLVQQCLSDPERAEGLIDELEHMDGNVGAVSQAITEVIGRLCNNKETMSLKGLCSQLARKPSSLDVMLLFDKPTTILQPICDLLDNWHYDDDQGEYQPVYEEFGSILLLVLSFTHRYNLSTVDLGIRTPDSFVAKLLNQGHLSRAMDELTEQEQNHLDGWIRGLFDNESGGLGDELMSSCPPQDFYLLVPTLFHHIVLACSTKNLSDDGLKGGLEYLVDTFLLPSLIPGITW
;
A
#
# COMPACT_ATOMS: atom_id res chain seq x y z
N ASP A 1 -72.25 -8.13 25.86
CA ASP A 1 -72.06 -9.56 26.16
C ASP A 1 -71.02 -10.19 25.28
N GLY A 2 -70.02 -10.83 25.90
CA GLY A 2 -69.14 -11.81 25.26
C GLY A 2 -67.76 -11.32 24.79
N ASN A 3 -66.92 -10.83 25.70
CA ASN A 3 -65.47 -10.82 25.47
C ASN A 3 -64.92 -12.18 25.89
N GLY A 4 -64.60 -13.03 24.91
CA GLY A 4 -64.04 -14.37 25.14
C GLY A 4 -62.54 -14.29 25.38
N ASP A 5 -62.12 -14.75 26.55
CA ASP A 5 -60.74 -15.09 26.90
C ASP A 5 -60.14 -16.06 25.87
N GLY A 6 -59.01 -15.67 25.30
CA GLY A 6 -58.08 -16.55 24.62
C GLY A 6 -56.75 -16.48 25.36
N ASP A 7 -56.45 -17.54 26.10
CA ASP A 7 -55.18 -17.79 26.77
C ASP A 7 -53.99 -17.46 25.86
N LYS A 8 -53.29 -16.37 26.15
CA LYS A 8 -51.92 -16.17 25.66
C LYS A 8 -50.99 -16.91 26.60
N GLU A 9 -50.64 -18.15 26.24
CA GLU A 9 -49.45 -18.81 26.77
C GLU A 9 -48.25 -17.87 26.56
N GLY A 10 -47.84 -17.21 27.64
CA GLY A 10 -46.62 -16.41 27.63
C GLY A 10 -45.46 -17.34 27.34
N TRP A 11 -44.80 -17.16 26.19
CA TRP A 11 -43.52 -17.78 25.92
C TRP A 11 -42.59 -17.54 27.11
N LYS A 12 -42.21 -18.63 27.80
CA LYS A 12 -41.16 -18.62 28.81
C LYS A 12 -39.88 -18.17 28.12
N ARG A 13 -39.53 -16.89 28.27
CA ARG A 13 -38.20 -16.39 27.92
C ARG A 13 -37.17 -17.23 28.68
N TRP A 14 -36.15 -17.72 27.98
CA TRP A 14 -35.02 -18.41 28.60
C TRP A 14 -34.45 -17.55 29.73
N ALA A 15 -34.47 -18.08 30.95
CA ALA A 15 -33.83 -17.46 32.09
C ALA A 15 -32.42 -18.05 32.25
N ASN A 16 -31.42 -17.16 32.24
CA ASN A 16 -30.01 -17.32 32.58
C ASN A 16 -29.26 -18.55 32.01
N SER A 17 -28.50 -18.34 30.91
CA SER A 17 -27.59 -19.32 30.30
C SER A 17 -26.20 -19.42 30.94
N SER A 18 -25.90 -18.55 31.92
CA SER A 18 -24.60 -18.39 32.58
C SER A 18 -24.00 -19.70 33.10
N THR A 19 -24.81 -20.51 33.81
CA THR A 19 -24.38 -21.82 34.35
C THR A 19 -24.09 -22.84 33.26
N GLY A 20 -24.82 -22.78 32.14
CA GLY A 20 -24.58 -23.65 30.98
C GLY A 20 -23.29 -23.29 30.25
N GLU A 21 -23.05 -22.00 30.07
CA GLU A 21 -21.84 -21.45 29.45
C GLU A 21 -20.59 -21.73 30.29
N GLU A 22 -20.67 -21.55 31.62
CA GLU A 22 -19.60 -21.93 32.56
C GLU A 22 -19.17 -23.39 32.35
N HIS A 23 -20.14 -24.31 32.31
CA HIS A 23 -19.85 -25.73 32.09
C HIS A 23 -19.25 -26.01 30.71
N ILE A 24 -19.66 -25.28 29.67
CA ILE A 24 -19.10 -25.40 28.33
C ILE A 24 -17.63 -24.95 28.35
N PHE A 25 -17.33 -23.77 28.88
CA PHE A 25 -15.98 -23.23 28.90
C PHE A 25 -15.01 -24.14 29.67
N LEU A 26 -15.39 -24.62 30.86
CA LEU A 26 -14.56 -25.53 31.64
C LEU A 26 -14.36 -26.89 30.95
N ARG A 27 -15.40 -27.41 30.27
CA ARG A 27 -15.28 -28.64 29.48
C ARG A 27 -14.40 -28.48 28.26
N CYS A 28 -14.43 -27.33 27.61
CA CYS A 28 -13.56 -27.00 26.48
C CYS A 28 -12.11 -26.74 26.94
N ALA A 29 -11.91 -26.14 28.12
CA ALA A 29 -10.58 -25.85 28.63
C ALA A 29 -9.79 -27.14 28.93
N ARG A 30 -10.45 -28.18 29.44
CA ARG A 30 -9.80 -29.45 29.84
C ARG A 30 -8.98 -30.12 28.71
N PRO A 31 -9.54 -30.43 27.52
CA PRO A 31 -8.77 -31.01 26.42
C PRO A 31 -7.72 -30.05 25.84
N VAL A 32 -7.91 -28.74 25.99
CA VAL A 32 -6.96 -27.73 25.53
C VAL A 32 -5.72 -27.67 26.43
N VAL A 33 -5.91 -27.76 27.75
CA VAL A 33 -4.82 -27.82 28.74
C VAL A 33 -4.06 -29.15 28.65
N SER A 34 -4.75 -30.28 28.42
CA SER A 34 -4.09 -31.58 28.27
C SER A 34 -3.36 -31.76 26.93
N GLY A 35 -3.58 -30.86 25.97
CA GLY A 35 -3.03 -30.95 24.62
C GLY A 35 -3.74 -31.96 23.70
N ASP A 36 -4.89 -32.50 24.14
CA ASP A 36 -5.71 -33.42 23.34
C ASP A 36 -6.48 -32.71 22.21
N ALA A 37 -6.65 -31.39 22.34
CA ALA A 37 -7.19 -30.48 21.33
C ALA A 37 -6.46 -29.13 21.40
N PRO A 38 -6.41 -28.32 20.32
CA PRO A 38 -6.86 -28.65 18.96
C PRO A 38 -5.90 -29.64 18.26
N LYS A 39 -6.45 -30.53 17.43
CA LYS A 39 -5.70 -31.58 16.71
C LYS A 39 -5.20 -31.15 15.33
N SER A 40 -5.79 -30.08 14.79
CA SER A 40 -5.45 -29.55 13.47
C SER A 40 -5.30 -28.03 13.50
N THR A 41 -4.60 -27.49 12.51
CA THR A 41 -4.49 -26.04 12.29
C THR A 41 -5.86 -25.39 12.19
N GLN A 42 -6.80 -26.02 11.48
CA GLN A 42 -8.16 -25.50 11.32
C GLN A 42 -8.92 -25.44 12.64
N GLU A 43 -8.81 -26.48 13.48
CA GLU A 43 -9.41 -26.47 14.83
C GLU A 43 -8.81 -25.38 15.71
N ALA A 44 -7.49 -25.13 15.61
CA ALA A 44 -6.84 -24.06 16.37
C ALA A 44 -7.30 -22.67 15.92
N VAL A 45 -7.38 -22.43 14.61
CA VAL A 45 -7.92 -21.18 14.02
C VAL A 45 -9.35 -20.93 14.51
N GLU A 46 -10.19 -21.96 14.46
CA GLU A 46 -11.59 -21.86 14.85
C GLU A 46 -11.75 -21.63 16.35
N LEU A 47 -10.94 -22.28 17.18
CA LEU A 47 -10.92 -22.09 18.62
C LEU A 47 -10.57 -20.65 19.01
N VAL A 48 -9.55 -20.05 18.36
CA VAL A 48 -9.18 -18.65 18.56
C VAL A 48 -10.31 -17.70 18.13
N ARG A 49 -10.93 -17.97 16.98
CA ARG A 49 -12.05 -17.18 16.46
C ARG A 49 -13.24 -17.18 17.42
N VAL A 50 -13.64 -18.35 17.88
CA VAL A 50 -14.75 -18.52 18.83
C VAL A 50 -14.45 -17.82 20.16
N CYS A 51 -13.24 -17.96 20.70
CA CYS A 51 -12.84 -17.26 21.92
C CYS A 51 -12.89 -15.73 21.78
N THR A 52 -12.48 -15.21 20.61
CA THR A 52 -12.54 -13.79 20.30
C THR A 52 -13.98 -13.28 20.30
N GLN A 53 -14.88 -14.00 19.63
CA GLN A 53 -16.31 -13.66 19.58
C GLN A 53 -16.98 -13.72 20.95
N TRP A 54 -16.61 -14.70 21.80
CA TRP A 54 -17.13 -14.78 23.17
C TRP A 54 -16.70 -13.58 24.02
N MET A 55 -15.44 -13.15 23.94
CA MET A 55 -14.97 -11.94 24.63
C MET A 55 -15.74 -10.70 24.17
N GLU A 56 -15.92 -10.51 22.86
CA GLU A 56 -16.69 -9.38 22.31
C GLU A 56 -18.13 -9.38 22.81
N THR A 57 -18.76 -10.56 22.86
CA THR A 57 -20.14 -10.73 23.32
C THR A 57 -20.29 -10.45 24.81
N ASP A 58 -19.34 -10.93 25.64
CA ASP A 58 -19.34 -10.68 27.08
C ASP A 58 -19.06 -9.20 27.42
N MET A 59 -18.20 -8.52 26.66
CA MET A 59 -18.02 -7.07 26.82
C MET A 59 -19.26 -6.28 26.41
N ALA A 60 -19.94 -6.69 25.33
CA ALA A 60 -21.17 -6.04 24.89
C ALA A 60 -22.31 -6.23 25.90
N SER A 61 -22.42 -7.40 26.53
CA SER A 61 -23.42 -7.68 27.58
C SER A 61 -23.15 -6.86 28.85
N ASN A 62 -21.89 -6.79 29.29
CA ASN A 62 -21.49 -6.02 30.47
C ASN A 62 -21.69 -4.50 30.29
N ASN A 63 -21.47 -3.98 29.08
CA ASN A 63 -21.69 -2.55 28.77
C ASN A 63 -23.17 -2.17 28.62
N ALA A 64 -24.05 -3.12 28.31
CA ALA A 64 -25.49 -2.89 28.12
C ALA A 64 -26.31 -2.94 29.44
N MET A 65 -25.72 -3.35 30.56
CA MET A 65 -26.41 -3.45 31.85
C MET A 65 -26.51 -2.10 32.58
N PRO A 66 -27.73 -1.62 32.93
CA PRO A 66 -27.91 -0.42 33.75
C PRO A 66 -27.35 -0.61 35.17
N ALA A 67 -26.72 0.43 35.72
CA ALA A 67 -26.09 0.42 37.06
C ALA A 67 -27.01 -0.07 38.21
N GLN A 68 -28.34 0.03 38.05
CA GLN A 68 -29.34 -0.44 39.02
C GLN A 68 -29.51 -1.97 39.04
N GLN A 69 -29.20 -2.69 37.95
CA GLN A 69 -29.24 -4.16 37.89
C GLN A 69 -27.95 -4.82 38.42
N MET A 70 -26.90 -4.04 38.72
CA MET A 70 -25.66 -4.55 39.30
C MET A 70 -25.79 -5.01 40.77
N LEU A 71 -26.94 -4.76 41.41
CA LEU A 71 -27.24 -5.08 42.81
C LEU A 71 -28.16 -6.31 42.98
N GLU A 72 -28.57 -6.96 41.87
CA GLU A 72 -29.46 -8.14 41.87
C GLU A 72 -28.71 -9.47 42.17
N PRO A 73 -29.41 -10.54 42.57
CA PRO A 73 -28.83 -11.84 42.98
C PRO A 73 -28.03 -12.61 41.89
N GLY A 74 -27.93 -12.10 40.65
CA GLY A 74 -27.19 -12.72 39.53
C GLY A 74 -25.68 -12.46 39.51
N ARG A 75 -25.13 -11.72 40.49
CA ARG A 75 -23.70 -11.35 40.52
C ARG A 75 -22.75 -12.55 40.60
N THR A 76 -23.12 -13.60 41.33
CA THR A 76 -22.31 -14.83 41.44
C THR A 76 -22.22 -15.60 40.12
N GLU A 77 -23.29 -15.60 39.33
CA GLU A 77 -23.34 -16.29 38.03
C GLU A 77 -22.47 -15.58 36.98
N ASN A 78 -22.50 -14.25 36.95
CA ASN A 78 -21.62 -13.46 36.07
C ASN A 78 -20.14 -13.60 36.46
N ILE A 79 -19.83 -13.69 37.76
CA ILE A 79 -18.45 -13.94 38.22
C ILE A 79 -17.97 -15.31 37.73
N ASN A 80 -18.77 -16.36 37.92
CA ASN A 80 -18.39 -17.71 37.50
C ASN A 80 -18.24 -17.83 35.98
N HIS A 81 -19.10 -17.17 35.21
CA HIS A 81 -18.99 -17.07 33.76
C HIS A 81 -17.65 -16.43 33.34
N ALA A 82 -17.34 -15.24 33.87
CA ALA A 82 -16.11 -14.53 33.54
C ALA A 82 -14.85 -15.32 33.95
N LEU A 83 -14.89 -16.01 35.09
CA LEU A 83 -13.82 -16.89 35.54
C LEU A 83 -13.61 -18.07 34.60
N ALA A 84 -14.70 -18.75 34.21
CA ALA A 84 -14.63 -19.92 33.33
C ALA A 84 -14.17 -19.57 31.92
N LEU A 85 -14.64 -18.44 31.37
CA LEU A 85 -14.14 -17.91 30.10
C LEU A 85 -12.66 -17.52 30.22
N GLY A 86 -12.25 -16.86 31.31
CA GLY A 86 -10.85 -16.57 31.60
C GLY A 86 -9.97 -17.83 31.65
N THR A 87 -10.45 -18.90 32.28
CA THR A 87 -9.75 -20.20 32.31
C THR A 87 -9.59 -20.79 30.92
N LEU A 88 -10.62 -20.76 30.09
CA LEU A 88 -10.53 -21.23 28.70
C LEU A 88 -9.55 -20.38 27.89
N LEU A 89 -9.61 -19.05 28.00
CA LEU A 89 -8.71 -18.14 27.29
C LEU A 89 -7.24 -18.42 27.63
N ILE A 90 -6.92 -18.59 28.92
CA ILE A 90 -5.56 -18.94 29.36
C ILE A 90 -5.13 -20.28 28.74
N ALA A 91 -6.00 -21.29 28.79
CA ALA A 91 -5.71 -22.60 28.20
C ALA A 91 -5.42 -22.49 26.69
N VAL A 92 -6.20 -21.67 25.96
CA VAL A 92 -6.05 -21.47 24.51
C VAL A 92 -4.76 -20.75 24.18
N VAL A 93 -4.45 -19.64 24.86
CA VAL A 93 -3.25 -18.84 24.54
C VAL A 93 -1.95 -19.53 24.95
N GLU A 94 -1.98 -20.48 25.89
CA GLU A 94 -0.81 -21.25 26.30
C GLU A 94 -0.65 -22.58 25.55
N ASN A 95 -1.62 -22.93 24.69
CA ASN A 95 -1.57 -24.18 23.94
C ASN A 95 -0.55 -24.09 22.79
N ALA A 96 0.38 -25.05 22.74
CA ALA A 96 1.46 -25.06 21.76
C ALA A 96 1.00 -25.07 20.29
N GLN A 97 -0.12 -25.72 19.98
CA GLN A 97 -0.67 -25.73 18.60
C GLN A 97 -1.25 -24.37 18.24
N VAL A 98 -1.94 -23.70 19.17
CA VAL A 98 -2.47 -22.35 18.97
C VAL A 98 -1.34 -21.35 18.76
N LEU A 99 -0.30 -21.40 19.59
CA LEU A 99 0.91 -20.58 19.43
C LEU A 99 1.57 -20.79 18.06
N ASN A 100 1.66 -22.05 17.61
CA ASN A 100 2.23 -22.40 16.31
C ASN A 100 1.40 -21.86 15.14
N VAL A 101 0.07 -21.87 15.25
CA VAL A 101 -0.81 -21.29 14.23
C VAL A 101 -0.67 -19.77 14.17
N LEU A 102 -0.67 -19.09 15.33
CA LEU A 102 -0.54 -17.64 15.39
C LEU A 102 0.80 -17.12 14.82
N GLY A 103 1.87 -17.92 14.88
CA GLY A 103 3.18 -17.58 14.34
C GLY A 103 3.43 -17.97 12.89
N LYS A 104 2.51 -18.67 12.23
CA LYS A 104 2.67 -19.14 10.85
C LYS A 104 1.79 -18.36 9.87
N ALA A 105 2.27 -18.24 8.62
CA ALA A 105 1.51 -17.67 7.50
C ALA A 105 0.21 -18.42 7.14
N SER A 106 -0.08 -19.54 7.80
CA SER A 106 -1.34 -20.30 7.68
C SER A 106 -2.51 -19.70 8.47
N ALA A 107 -2.26 -18.75 9.38
CA ALA A 107 -3.33 -18.04 10.06
C ALA A 107 -4.04 -17.07 9.10
N PRO A 108 -5.38 -16.92 9.20
CA PRO A 108 -6.10 -15.86 8.50
C PRO A 108 -5.50 -14.48 8.79
N LYS A 109 -5.32 -13.66 7.73
CA LYS A 109 -4.76 -12.31 7.85
C LYS A 109 -5.52 -11.50 8.90
N GLY A 110 -4.80 -10.87 9.82
CA GLY A 110 -5.39 -10.02 10.88
C GLY A 110 -5.92 -10.77 12.11
N MET A 111 -5.89 -12.10 12.15
CA MET A 111 -6.37 -12.88 13.31
C MET A 111 -5.62 -12.55 14.61
N ALA A 112 -4.29 -12.50 14.57
CA ALA A 112 -3.47 -12.17 15.76
C ALA A 112 -3.74 -10.72 16.23
N GLN A 113 -3.89 -9.78 15.30
CA GLN A 113 -4.23 -8.39 15.59
C GLN A 113 -5.61 -8.25 16.21
N GLN A 114 -6.62 -8.96 15.68
CA GLN A 114 -7.97 -8.98 16.23
C GLN A 114 -7.98 -9.57 17.64
N LEU A 115 -7.28 -10.68 17.87
CA LEU A 115 -7.14 -11.28 19.19
C LEU A 115 -6.46 -10.31 20.17
N SER A 116 -5.37 -9.66 19.75
CA SER A 116 -4.65 -8.66 20.56
C SER A 116 -5.54 -7.48 20.96
N LYS A 117 -6.27 -6.90 20.01
CA LYS A 117 -7.22 -5.80 20.24
C LYS A 117 -8.34 -6.20 21.20
N THR A 118 -8.87 -7.40 21.03
CA THR A 118 -9.95 -7.91 21.88
C THR A 118 -9.47 -8.17 23.30
N LEU A 119 -8.28 -8.78 23.46
CA LEU A 119 -7.65 -8.98 24.76
C LEU A 119 -7.37 -7.65 25.47
N ALA A 120 -6.89 -6.62 24.76
CA ALA A 120 -6.65 -5.30 25.35
C ALA A 120 -7.92 -4.70 25.98
N SER A 121 -9.09 -4.98 25.39
CA SER A 121 -10.38 -4.50 25.89
C SER A 121 -10.95 -5.39 26.99
N TYR A 122 -10.68 -6.70 26.94
CA TYR A 122 -11.22 -7.69 27.87
C TYR A 122 -10.42 -7.85 29.17
N VAL A 123 -9.09 -7.66 29.13
CA VAL A 123 -8.20 -7.79 30.31
C VAL A 123 -8.66 -6.90 31.48
N PRO A 124 -9.06 -5.62 31.31
CA PRO A 124 -9.61 -4.80 32.39
C PRO A 124 -10.90 -5.37 32.99
N VAL A 125 -11.75 -6.01 32.18
CA VAL A 125 -12.98 -6.68 32.66
C VAL A 125 -12.61 -7.87 33.53
N LEU A 126 -11.70 -8.72 33.03
CA LEU A 126 -11.24 -9.90 33.77
C LEU A 126 -10.48 -9.53 35.04
N LEU A 127 -9.77 -8.40 35.09
CA LEU A 127 -9.03 -7.93 36.26
C LEU A 127 -9.93 -7.78 37.50
N ASN A 128 -11.22 -7.45 37.31
CA ASN A 128 -12.19 -7.35 38.39
C ASN A 128 -12.55 -8.70 39.03
N PHE A 129 -12.31 -9.81 38.32
CA PHE A 129 -12.74 -11.15 38.71
C PHE A 129 -11.56 -12.11 38.96
N SER A 130 -10.53 -12.06 38.12
CA SER A 130 -9.32 -12.88 38.19
C SER A 130 -8.07 -12.05 37.89
N PRO A 131 -7.47 -11.41 38.92
CA PRO A 131 -6.26 -10.63 38.73
C PRO A 131 -5.08 -11.44 38.19
N GLN A 132 -4.96 -12.70 38.64
CA GLN A 132 -3.91 -13.61 38.17
C GLN A 132 -4.13 -14.04 36.72
N GLY A 133 -5.38 -14.29 36.31
CA GLY A 133 -5.71 -14.63 34.94
C GLY A 133 -5.51 -13.44 33.98
N ALA A 134 -5.93 -12.26 34.40
CA ALA A 134 -5.70 -11.01 33.67
C ALA A 134 -4.21 -10.74 33.44
N ALA A 135 -3.36 -10.94 34.47
CA ALA A 135 -1.91 -10.76 34.32
C ALA A 135 -1.29 -11.74 33.30
N ARG A 136 -1.74 -12.99 33.26
CA ARG A 136 -1.25 -13.98 32.27
C ARG A 136 -1.68 -13.64 30.85
N LEU A 137 -2.94 -13.25 30.66
CA LEU A 137 -3.44 -12.83 29.35
C LEU A 137 -2.75 -11.54 28.87
N GLU A 138 -2.45 -10.62 29.77
CA GLU A 138 -1.74 -9.38 29.45
C GLU A 138 -0.27 -9.64 29.10
N LEU A 139 0.41 -10.55 29.81
CA LEU A 139 1.76 -10.99 29.46
C LEU A 139 1.77 -11.67 28.09
N PHE A 140 0.80 -12.54 27.81
CA PHE A 140 0.65 -13.14 26.50
C PHE A 140 0.47 -12.07 25.41
N ARG A 141 -0.43 -11.10 25.60
CA ARG A 141 -0.70 -10.03 24.63
C ARG A 141 0.53 -9.16 24.34
N THR A 142 1.26 -8.77 25.39
CA THR A 142 2.34 -7.78 25.29
C THR A 142 3.72 -8.39 24.99
N GLN A 143 3.95 -9.65 25.35
CA GLN A 143 5.24 -10.31 25.18
C GLN A 143 5.14 -11.45 24.16
N THR A 144 4.26 -12.42 24.39
CA THR A 144 4.20 -13.66 23.59
C THR A 144 3.65 -13.42 22.20
N LEU A 145 2.54 -12.69 22.07
CA LEU A 145 1.90 -12.42 20.79
C LEU A 145 2.73 -11.47 19.93
N VAL A 146 3.41 -10.50 20.54
CA VAL A 146 4.39 -9.63 19.86
C VAL A 146 5.63 -10.41 19.40
N ALA A 147 6.08 -11.39 20.17
CA ALA A 147 7.23 -12.24 19.79
C ALA A 147 6.87 -13.29 18.72
N ILE A 148 5.59 -13.69 18.64
CA ILE A 148 5.08 -14.69 17.70
C ILE A 148 4.54 -14.06 16.41
N GLU A 149 4.07 -12.81 16.46
CA GLU A 149 3.93 -12.01 15.24
C GLU A 149 5.27 -12.09 14.51
N PRO A 150 5.29 -12.53 13.24
CA PRO A 150 6.54 -12.69 12.54
C PRO A 150 7.24 -11.33 12.58
N VAL A 151 8.42 -11.27 13.20
CA VAL A 151 9.32 -10.10 13.16
C VAL A 151 9.55 -9.69 11.70
N ASP A 152 9.43 -10.64 10.76
CA ASP A 152 9.37 -10.44 9.32
C ASP A 152 8.19 -9.59 8.84
N SER A 153 6.99 -9.67 9.45
CA SER A 153 5.83 -8.89 9.01
C SER A 153 5.96 -7.41 9.35
N ALA A 154 6.33 -7.05 10.58
CA ALA A 154 6.56 -5.65 10.97
C ALA A 154 7.78 -5.03 10.27
N LYS A 155 8.86 -5.81 10.04
CA LYS A 155 10.01 -5.37 9.23
C LYS A 155 9.62 -5.20 7.74
N LYS A 156 8.86 -6.14 7.15
CA LYS A 156 8.34 -6.09 5.76
C LYS A 156 7.20 -5.08 5.57
N ASP A 157 6.57 -4.64 6.65
CA ASP A 157 5.53 -3.61 6.65
C ASP A 157 6.12 -2.20 6.59
N LEU A 158 7.38 -1.99 6.97
CA LEU A 158 8.03 -0.68 7.00
C LEU A 158 9.04 -0.46 5.86
N VAL A 159 9.81 -1.49 5.52
CA VAL A 159 10.94 -1.40 4.58
C VAL A 159 10.44 -1.51 3.14
N ALA A 160 10.86 -0.57 2.30
CA ALA A 160 10.63 -0.57 0.85
C ALA A 160 9.16 -0.70 0.42
N ARG A 161 8.23 -0.19 1.22
CA ARG A 161 6.84 -0.05 0.81
C ARG A 161 6.62 1.31 0.16
N PRO A 162 6.15 1.34 -1.10
CA PRO A 162 5.52 2.53 -1.64
C PRO A 162 4.48 3.06 -0.63
N LEU A 163 4.34 4.39 -0.53
CA LEU A 163 3.36 5.12 0.29
C LEU A 163 3.74 5.39 1.76
N ILE A 164 4.82 4.81 2.28
CA ILE A 164 5.26 5.12 3.65
C ILE A 164 6.18 6.33 3.60
N ASP A 165 5.76 7.42 4.25
CA ASP A 165 6.57 8.63 4.35
C ASP A 165 7.65 8.53 5.45
N ASP A 166 8.65 9.39 5.35
CA ASP A 166 9.76 9.43 6.30
C ASP A 166 9.29 9.69 7.73
N SER A 167 8.21 10.46 7.89
CA SER A 167 7.66 10.77 9.20
C SER A 167 7.08 9.54 9.91
N ALA A 168 6.43 8.64 9.17
CA ALA A 168 5.91 7.38 9.65
C ALA A 168 7.06 6.42 9.99
N ILE A 169 8.11 6.38 9.15
CA ILE A 169 9.32 5.60 9.42
C ILE A 169 9.97 6.09 10.71
N PHE A 170 10.27 7.39 10.84
CA PHE A 170 10.89 7.94 12.04
C PHE A 170 10.01 7.77 13.28
N SER A 171 8.70 7.94 13.17
CA SER A 171 7.78 7.73 14.30
C SER A 171 7.78 6.28 14.77
N TYR A 172 7.77 5.32 13.84
CA TYR A 172 7.87 3.91 14.17
C TYR A 172 9.21 3.58 14.83
N LEU A 173 10.33 4.02 14.24
CA LEU A 173 11.66 3.80 14.77
C LEU A 173 11.81 4.43 16.17
N HIS A 174 11.35 5.67 16.36
CA HIS A 174 11.39 6.34 17.65
C HIS A 174 10.61 5.56 18.72
N ASN A 175 9.39 5.10 18.40
CA ASN A 175 8.58 4.30 19.31
C ASN A 175 9.22 2.94 19.63
N ARG A 176 9.91 2.33 18.67
CA ARG A 176 10.55 1.03 18.84
C ARG A 176 11.82 1.11 19.70
N TYR A 177 12.66 2.11 19.44
CA TYR A 177 13.99 2.22 20.04
C TYR A 177 14.06 3.22 21.20
N GLN A 178 12.98 3.96 21.48
CA GLN A 178 12.84 4.86 22.64
C GLN A 178 13.99 5.88 22.75
N GLY A 179 14.50 6.35 21.61
CA GLY A 179 15.60 7.31 21.55
C GLY A 179 17.02 6.71 21.44
N ASP A 180 17.17 5.38 21.41
CA ASP A 180 18.45 4.74 21.10
C ASP A 180 18.77 4.83 19.60
N ILE A 181 19.39 5.93 19.19
CA ILE A 181 19.71 6.23 17.78
C ILE A 181 20.77 5.26 17.23
N GLN A 182 21.73 4.82 18.06
CA GLN A 182 22.77 3.88 17.63
C GLN A 182 22.14 2.56 17.19
N GLN A 183 21.33 1.96 18.07
CA GLN A 183 20.68 0.69 17.75
C GLN A 183 19.67 0.86 16.62
N THR A 184 18.98 2.01 16.55
CA THR A 184 18.07 2.33 15.44
C THR A 184 18.79 2.27 14.08
N ILE A 185 19.96 2.89 13.96
CA ILE A 185 20.73 2.92 12.71
C ILE A 185 21.19 1.50 12.35
N ILE A 186 21.78 0.78 13.29
CA ILE A 186 22.31 -0.58 13.06
C ILE A 186 21.18 -1.51 12.60
N ASP A 187 20.07 -1.53 13.34
CA ASP A 187 18.95 -2.41 13.02
C ASP A 187 18.23 -2.03 11.73
N LEU A 188 18.17 -0.74 11.37
CA LEU A 188 17.59 -0.31 10.10
C LEU A 188 18.41 -0.82 8.90
N ILE A 189 19.73 -0.75 8.99
CA ILE A 189 20.64 -1.29 7.97
C ILE A 189 20.45 -2.81 7.88
N LEU A 190 20.55 -3.52 9.01
CA LEU A 190 20.42 -4.98 9.05
C LEU A 190 19.06 -5.44 8.54
N ALA A 191 17.96 -4.82 8.98
CA ALA A 191 16.63 -5.18 8.50
C ALA A 191 16.47 -4.98 6.99
N SER A 192 17.11 -3.96 6.42
CA SER A 192 17.07 -3.69 4.98
C SER A 192 17.84 -4.75 4.17
N PHE A 193 19.02 -5.16 4.65
CA PHE A 193 19.78 -6.27 4.07
C PHE A 193 19.06 -7.62 4.23
N ASP A 194 18.55 -7.92 5.43
CA ASP A 194 17.85 -9.16 5.74
C ASP A 194 16.63 -9.37 4.83
N ILE A 195 15.83 -8.32 4.61
CA ILE A 195 14.64 -8.41 3.77
C ILE A 195 15.02 -8.66 2.32
N LEU A 196 16.06 -8.00 1.81
CA LEU A 196 16.55 -8.22 0.45
C LEU A 196 17.12 -9.64 0.28
N ALA A 197 17.89 -10.13 1.25
CA ALA A 197 18.40 -11.50 1.27
C ALA A 197 17.25 -12.51 1.27
N ASN A 198 16.26 -12.31 2.14
CA ASN A 198 15.10 -13.17 2.24
C ASN A 198 14.27 -13.19 0.95
N ALA A 199 14.05 -12.04 0.31
CA ALA A 199 13.34 -11.97 -0.97
C ALA A 199 14.09 -12.72 -2.08
N THR A 200 15.43 -12.60 -2.10
CA THR A 200 16.29 -13.32 -3.04
C THR A 200 16.25 -14.83 -2.79
N PHE A 201 16.39 -15.26 -1.53
CA PHE A 201 16.32 -16.67 -1.14
C PHE A 201 14.96 -17.31 -1.44
N ARG A 202 13.87 -16.56 -1.24
CA ARG A 202 12.49 -16.99 -1.55
C ARG A 202 12.16 -16.90 -3.04
N ASN A 203 13.08 -16.43 -3.88
CA ASN A 203 12.88 -16.20 -5.30
C ASN A 203 11.63 -15.35 -5.58
N GLU A 204 11.47 -14.26 -4.82
CA GLU A 204 10.39 -13.29 -5.03
C GLU A 204 10.51 -12.63 -6.42
N ARG A 205 9.45 -11.96 -6.88
CA ARG A 205 9.44 -11.34 -8.22
C ARG A 205 10.55 -10.31 -8.34
N ALA A 206 11.16 -10.19 -9.53
CA ALA A 206 12.23 -9.24 -9.82
C ALA A 206 11.87 -7.78 -9.44
N GLN A 207 10.60 -7.38 -9.62
CA GLN A 207 10.09 -6.07 -9.19
C GLN A 207 10.23 -5.85 -7.69
N THR A 208 9.89 -6.86 -6.88
CA THR A 208 10.04 -6.80 -5.43
C THR A 208 11.51 -6.69 -5.05
N THR A 209 12.37 -7.49 -5.66
CA THR A 209 13.81 -7.43 -5.36
C THR A 209 14.42 -6.09 -5.77
N ALA A 210 13.99 -5.51 -6.89
CA ALA A 210 14.44 -4.20 -7.37
C ALA A 210 14.05 -3.07 -6.40
N ILE A 211 12.80 -3.01 -5.92
CA ILE A 211 12.38 -1.96 -4.99
C ILE A 211 13.06 -2.10 -3.62
N LEU A 212 13.23 -3.34 -3.11
CA LEU A 212 13.95 -3.59 -1.86
C LEU A 212 15.40 -3.09 -1.96
N ARG A 213 16.05 -3.35 -3.10
CA ARG A 213 17.39 -2.87 -3.39
C ARG A 213 17.46 -1.35 -3.51
N SER A 214 16.52 -0.72 -4.23
CA SER A 214 16.45 0.74 -4.33
C SER A 214 16.23 1.39 -2.96
N PHE A 215 15.40 0.80 -2.11
CA PHE A 215 15.24 1.26 -0.74
C PHE A 215 16.57 1.17 0.04
N LEU A 216 17.23 0.02 0.01
CA LEU A 216 18.51 -0.18 0.71
C LEU A 216 19.59 0.80 0.24
N ILE A 217 19.74 1.00 -1.07
CA ILE A 217 20.86 1.76 -1.63
C ILE A 217 20.55 3.25 -1.74
N ASN A 218 19.33 3.62 -2.14
CA ASN A 218 18.97 5.00 -2.40
C ASN A 218 18.22 5.67 -1.23
N LYS A 219 17.40 4.93 -0.48
CA LYS A 219 16.57 5.51 0.60
C LYS A 219 17.24 5.45 1.97
N VAL A 220 17.81 4.32 2.36
CA VAL A 220 18.42 4.14 3.70
C VAL A 220 19.50 5.19 3.97
N PRO A 221 20.45 5.50 3.08
CA PRO A 221 21.46 6.54 3.34
C PRO A 221 20.86 7.93 3.65
N LEU A 222 19.73 8.29 3.04
CA LEU A 222 19.04 9.55 3.34
C LEU A 222 18.42 9.54 4.74
N LEU A 223 17.79 8.42 5.12
CA LEU A 223 17.25 8.23 6.47
C LEU A 223 18.38 8.28 7.52
N LEU A 224 19.50 7.63 7.24
CA LEU A 224 20.69 7.63 8.09
C LEU A 224 21.27 9.03 8.25
N THR A 225 21.31 9.83 7.19
CA THR A 225 21.77 11.24 7.25
C THR A 225 20.91 12.07 8.21
N THR A 226 19.61 11.80 8.24
CA THR A 226 18.69 12.48 9.16
C THR A 226 18.91 12.00 10.61
N LEU A 227 19.04 10.69 10.82
CA LEU A 227 19.28 10.12 12.16
C LEU A 227 20.65 10.52 12.72
N SER A 228 21.68 10.58 11.86
CA SER A 228 23.05 10.88 12.27
C SER A 228 23.24 12.31 12.76
N SER A 229 22.33 13.24 12.38
CA SER A 229 22.32 14.63 12.88
C SER A 229 22.21 14.73 14.39
N SER A 230 21.70 13.69 15.05
CA SER A 230 21.51 13.61 16.50
C SER A 230 22.62 12.84 17.23
N LEU A 231 23.64 12.35 16.51
CA LEU A 231 24.79 11.65 17.09
C LEU A 231 25.81 12.65 17.66
N PHE A 232 26.43 12.28 18.78
CA PHE A 232 27.49 13.05 19.41
C PHE A 232 28.77 12.20 19.57
N PRO A 233 29.96 12.78 19.35
CA PRO A 233 31.23 12.08 19.54
C PRO A 233 31.33 11.43 20.94
N PRO A 234 31.90 10.21 21.06
CA PRO A 234 32.67 9.49 20.04
C PRO A 234 31.83 8.67 19.03
N LEU A 235 30.51 8.66 19.17
CA LEU A 235 29.63 7.89 18.29
C LEU A 235 29.46 8.59 16.94
N THR A 236 29.77 7.88 15.85
CA THR A 236 29.66 8.38 14.47
C THR A 236 28.75 7.49 13.62
N SER A 237 28.27 8.02 12.50
CA SER A 237 27.56 7.23 11.48
C SER A 237 28.43 6.08 10.96
N GLU A 238 29.72 6.34 10.75
CA GLU A 238 30.69 5.35 10.29
C GLU A 238 30.82 4.18 11.27
N TYR A 239 30.86 4.44 12.58
CA TYR A 239 30.87 3.37 13.58
C TYR A 239 29.62 2.47 13.45
N CYS A 240 28.43 3.08 13.33
CA CYS A 240 27.18 2.32 13.24
C CYS A 240 27.09 1.50 11.94
N ILE A 241 27.55 2.06 10.82
CA ILE A 241 27.62 1.38 9.52
C ILE A 241 28.63 0.23 9.56
N THR A 242 29.79 0.45 10.17
CA THR A 242 30.82 -0.59 10.38
C THR A 242 30.25 -1.75 11.18
N GLU A 243 29.62 -1.45 12.32
CA GLU A 243 29.01 -2.47 13.18
C GLU A 243 27.94 -3.26 12.42
N ALA A 244 27.04 -2.59 11.70
CA ALA A 244 26.01 -3.27 10.91
C ALA A 244 26.60 -4.17 9.81
N LEU A 245 27.56 -3.68 9.02
CA LEU A 245 28.16 -4.46 7.92
C LEU A 245 28.93 -5.70 8.41
N ASN A 246 29.45 -5.69 9.63
CA ASN A 246 30.06 -6.87 10.25
C ASN A 246 29.05 -7.99 10.55
N HIS A 247 27.76 -7.66 10.69
CA HIS A 247 26.67 -8.61 10.95
C HIS A 247 25.88 -8.99 9.69
N VAL A 248 26.16 -8.39 8.53
CA VAL A 248 25.51 -8.74 7.25
C VAL A 248 26.00 -10.11 6.78
N ASP A 249 25.08 -11.00 6.42
CA ASP A 249 25.40 -12.36 5.96
C ASP A 249 26.19 -12.36 4.64
N THR A 250 27.46 -12.77 4.72
CA THR A 250 28.36 -12.90 3.58
C THR A 250 27.99 -14.04 2.63
N ASN A 251 27.11 -14.97 3.03
CA ASN A 251 26.61 -16.00 2.12
C ASN A 251 25.54 -15.44 1.18
N ALA A 252 24.71 -14.52 1.69
CA ALA A 252 23.69 -13.83 0.90
C ALA A 252 24.29 -12.68 0.07
N PHE A 253 25.32 -12.02 0.60
CA PHE A 253 26.02 -10.90 -0.04
C PHE A 253 27.55 -11.13 0.01
N PRO A 254 28.12 -11.88 -0.97
CA PRO A 254 29.52 -12.27 -0.95
C PRO A 254 30.48 -11.08 -1.04
N THR A 255 31.66 -11.25 -0.45
CA THR A 255 32.81 -10.36 -0.66
C THR A 255 33.55 -10.76 -1.93
N LEU A 256 34.35 -9.85 -2.51
CA LEU A 256 35.07 -10.11 -3.77
C LEU A 256 36.02 -11.30 -3.65
N SER A 257 36.69 -11.44 -2.51
CA SER A 257 37.55 -12.59 -2.21
C SER A 257 36.80 -13.94 -2.30
N ASN A 258 35.50 -13.98 -1.99
CA ASN A 258 34.68 -15.20 -2.08
C ASN A 258 34.14 -15.44 -3.51
N MET A 259 34.23 -14.47 -4.41
CA MET A 259 33.69 -14.57 -5.78
C MET A 259 34.62 -15.35 -6.73
N PHE A 260 35.92 -15.41 -6.44
CA PHE A 260 36.89 -16.13 -7.27
C PHE A 260 36.96 -17.65 -6.98
N ASP A 261 36.16 -18.15 -6.04
CA ASP A 261 35.98 -19.60 -5.85
C ASP A 261 35.04 -20.14 -6.93
N GLU A 262 35.54 -21.09 -7.77
CA GLU A 262 34.90 -21.64 -8.99
C GLU A 262 33.53 -22.36 -8.79
N SER A 263 32.91 -22.26 -7.61
CA SER A 263 31.65 -22.92 -7.28
C SER A 263 30.42 -21.99 -7.25
N SER A 264 30.59 -20.68 -7.47
CA SER A 264 29.47 -19.73 -7.45
C SER A 264 28.68 -19.77 -8.77
N ASN A 265 27.41 -20.19 -8.70
CA ASN A 265 26.44 -19.92 -9.76
C ASN A 265 26.15 -18.40 -9.73
N GLY A 266 27.02 -17.63 -10.37
CA GLY A 266 27.06 -16.17 -10.31
C GLY A 266 25.73 -15.52 -10.65
N ASN A 267 25.18 -14.82 -9.66
CA ASN A 267 24.08 -13.89 -9.87
C ASN A 267 24.66 -12.49 -9.61
N MET A 268 25.10 -11.78 -10.66
CA MET A 268 25.66 -10.41 -10.59
C MET A 268 24.85 -9.44 -9.72
N PHE A 269 23.57 -9.76 -9.51
CA PHE A 269 22.68 -9.06 -8.60
C PHE A 269 23.11 -9.08 -7.13
N SER A 270 23.62 -10.18 -6.55
CA SER A 270 24.11 -10.17 -5.16
C SER A 270 25.43 -9.43 -5.00
N ASP A 271 26.20 -9.33 -6.09
CA ASP A 271 27.64 -9.17 -6.04
C ASP A 271 28.09 -7.72 -5.79
N SER A 272 27.22 -6.73 -6.05
CA SER A 272 27.53 -5.31 -5.81
C SER A 272 26.76 -4.67 -4.67
N VAL A 273 25.80 -5.35 -4.01
CA VAL A 273 24.86 -4.69 -3.06
C VAL A 273 25.59 -3.98 -1.92
N ARG A 274 26.57 -4.65 -1.29
CA ARG A 274 27.36 -4.06 -0.19
C ARG A 274 28.17 -2.86 -0.68
N GLN A 275 28.78 -2.98 -1.85
CA GLN A 275 29.59 -1.92 -2.46
C GLN A 275 28.72 -0.70 -2.79
N ASP A 276 27.59 -0.91 -3.47
CA ASP A 276 26.66 0.14 -3.87
C ASP A 276 26.11 0.87 -2.63
N PHE A 277 25.80 0.14 -1.55
CA PHE A 277 25.40 0.72 -0.27
C PHE A 277 26.50 1.57 0.36
N CYS A 278 27.76 1.09 0.40
CA CYS A 278 28.90 1.86 0.89
C CYS A 278 29.12 3.12 0.04
N PHE A 279 29.00 3.02 -1.28
CA PHE A 279 29.13 4.16 -2.18
C PHE A 279 28.06 5.20 -1.94
N ALA A 280 26.81 4.80 -1.81
CA ALA A 280 25.72 5.70 -1.47
C ALA A 280 25.93 6.35 -0.08
N CYS A 281 26.41 5.60 0.91
CA CYS A 281 26.74 6.16 2.23
C CYS A 281 27.87 7.20 2.14
N CYS A 282 28.91 6.93 1.35
CA CYS A 282 30.00 7.88 1.11
C CYS A 282 29.51 9.14 0.39
N LEU A 283 28.66 8.96 -0.62
CA LEU A 283 28.06 10.03 -1.42
C LEU A 283 27.28 11.03 -0.55
N HIS A 284 26.60 10.51 0.48
CA HIS A 284 25.84 11.31 1.45
C HIS A 284 26.63 11.74 2.67
N GLY A 285 27.95 11.49 2.71
CA GLY A 285 28.85 11.95 3.78
C GLY A 285 28.73 11.18 5.10
N LEU A 286 28.18 9.96 5.08
CA LEU A 286 28.04 9.11 6.26
C LEU A 286 29.33 8.35 6.61
N ILE A 287 30.17 8.10 5.61
CA ILE A 287 31.49 7.47 5.74
C ILE A 287 32.50 8.20 4.86
N ALA A 288 33.79 8.09 5.19
CA ALA A 288 34.86 8.57 4.32
C ALA A 288 35.14 7.58 3.19
N GLU A 289 35.55 8.09 2.02
CA GLU A 289 35.95 7.26 0.87
C GLU A 289 37.08 6.29 1.22
N SER A 290 38.03 6.73 2.05
CA SER A 290 39.13 5.90 2.55
C SER A 290 38.68 4.70 3.39
N SER A 291 37.48 4.75 3.96
CA SER A 291 36.95 3.69 4.82
C SER A 291 36.31 2.56 4.01
N ILE A 292 35.96 2.78 2.75
CA ILE A 292 35.23 1.82 1.90
C ILE A 292 35.98 0.49 1.78
N GLU A 293 37.27 0.51 1.43
CA GLU A 293 38.07 -0.70 1.26
C GLU A 293 38.14 -1.51 2.58
N THR A 294 38.24 -0.81 3.72
CA THR A 294 38.26 -1.45 5.04
C THR A 294 36.90 -2.09 5.39
N LEU A 295 35.79 -1.42 5.04
CA LEU A 295 34.43 -1.90 5.30
C LEU A 295 34.02 -3.08 4.42
N LEU A 296 34.49 -3.10 3.18
CA LEU A 296 34.23 -4.20 2.24
C LEU A 296 35.19 -5.36 2.47
N GLY A 297 36.39 -5.09 2.98
CA GLY A 297 37.47 -6.07 3.15
C GLY A 297 38.24 -6.37 1.86
N ASP A 298 37.88 -5.72 0.75
CA ASP A 298 38.43 -5.90 -0.59
C ASP A 298 38.41 -4.56 -1.37
N VAL A 299 39.21 -4.48 -2.44
CA VAL A 299 39.23 -3.32 -3.36
C VAL A 299 37.96 -3.30 -4.20
N PRO A 300 37.15 -2.21 -4.18
CA PRO A 300 35.89 -2.18 -4.92
C PRO A 300 36.08 -2.36 -6.43
N MET A 301 35.13 -3.04 -7.06
CA MET A 301 35.11 -3.28 -8.51
C MET A 301 34.76 -2.04 -9.32
N GLN A 302 34.00 -1.12 -8.73
CA GLN A 302 33.55 0.11 -9.37
C GLN A 302 34.17 1.31 -8.66
N SER A 303 34.05 2.49 -9.28
CA SER A 303 34.39 3.75 -8.64
C SER A 303 33.11 4.48 -8.25
N LEU A 304 33.24 5.45 -7.33
CA LEU A 304 32.14 6.36 -7.00
C LEU A 304 31.63 7.07 -8.28
N PRO A 305 30.34 7.44 -8.33
CA PRO A 305 29.78 8.18 -9.46
C PRO A 305 30.62 9.42 -9.79
N ALA A 306 31.06 9.53 -11.05
CA ALA A 306 31.95 10.62 -11.48
C ALA A 306 31.33 12.02 -11.30
N ASN A 307 30.01 12.11 -11.40
CA ASN A 307 29.25 13.35 -11.21
C ASN A 307 29.00 13.69 -9.73
N GLY A 308 29.41 12.81 -8.80
CA GLY A 308 29.18 12.99 -7.38
C GLY A 308 27.71 12.98 -7.00
N ARG A 309 27.40 13.65 -5.87
CA ARG A 309 26.05 13.72 -5.31
C ARG A 309 25.21 14.71 -6.09
N TYR A 310 24.04 14.28 -6.54
CA TYR A 310 23.07 15.16 -7.18
C TYR A 310 22.40 16.09 -6.18
N VAL A 311 22.12 17.31 -6.65
CA VAL A 311 21.33 18.32 -5.96
C VAL A 311 20.03 18.51 -6.72
N LYS A 312 18.90 18.37 -6.03
CA LYS A 312 17.57 18.44 -6.64
C LYS A 312 17.37 19.74 -7.43
N GLU A 313 17.73 20.88 -6.85
CA GLU A 313 17.59 22.19 -7.48
C GLU A 313 18.34 22.28 -8.81
N ASP A 314 19.55 21.72 -8.90
CA ASP A 314 20.35 21.73 -10.13
C ASP A 314 19.72 20.85 -11.21
N LEU A 315 19.22 19.67 -10.84
CA LEU A 315 18.51 18.78 -11.77
C LEU A 315 17.24 19.44 -12.32
N VAL A 316 16.46 20.10 -11.47
CA VAL A 316 15.25 20.82 -11.90
C VAL A 316 15.60 21.92 -12.91
N GLN A 317 16.68 22.68 -12.67
CA GLN A 317 17.12 23.69 -13.64
C GLN A 317 17.54 23.07 -14.97
N GLN A 318 18.24 21.93 -14.94
CA GLN A 318 18.63 21.22 -16.16
C GLN A 318 17.40 20.78 -16.97
N CYS A 319 16.40 20.18 -16.32
CA CYS A 319 15.16 19.75 -16.97
C CYS A 319 14.35 20.90 -17.56
N LEU A 320 14.31 22.06 -16.89
CA LEU A 320 13.61 23.23 -17.41
C LEU A 320 14.35 23.87 -18.59
N SER A 321 15.65 23.67 -18.70
CA SER A 321 16.45 24.12 -19.85
C SER A 321 16.43 23.14 -21.03
N ASP A 322 16.18 21.86 -20.77
CA ASP A 322 16.23 20.77 -21.75
C ASP A 322 15.15 19.71 -21.43
N PRO A 323 14.03 19.67 -22.18
CA PRO A 323 12.97 18.67 -21.97
C PRO A 323 13.45 17.22 -22.11
N GLU A 324 14.43 16.92 -22.97
CA GLU A 324 14.95 15.55 -23.16
C GLU A 324 15.70 15.07 -21.89
N ARG A 325 16.27 16.00 -21.12
CA ARG A 325 16.91 15.69 -19.83
C ARG A 325 15.91 15.13 -18.83
N ALA A 326 14.67 15.64 -18.82
CA ALA A 326 13.62 15.19 -17.91
C ALA A 326 13.19 13.75 -18.21
N GLU A 327 13.15 13.36 -19.48
CA GLU A 327 12.94 11.98 -19.91
C GLU A 327 14.11 11.08 -19.49
N GLY A 328 15.35 11.53 -19.68
CA GLY A 328 16.53 10.79 -19.24
C GLY A 328 16.58 10.55 -17.72
N LEU A 329 16.05 11.48 -16.91
CA LEU A 329 15.96 11.28 -15.46
C LEU A 329 15.01 10.13 -15.08
N ILE A 330 13.97 9.83 -15.87
CA ILE A 330 13.06 8.72 -15.58
C ILE A 330 13.81 7.39 -15.63
N ASP A 331 14.77 7.25 -16.57
CA ASP A 331 15.64 6.07 -16.65
C ASP A 331 16.55 5.96 -15.42
N GLU A 332 17.02 7.10 -14.90
CA GLU A 332 17.87 7.13 -13.71
C GLU A 332 17.14 6.69 -12.43
N LEU A 333 15.80 6.63 -12.40
CA LEU A 333 15.04 6.09 -11.26
C LEU A 333 15.33 4.61 -10.97
N GLU A 334 15.82 3.87 -11.95
CA GLU A 334 16.16 2.44 -11.79
C GLU A 334 17.61 2.23 -11.33
N HIS A 335 18.40 3.31 -11.20
CA HIS A 335 19.77 3.24 -10.73
C HIS A 335 19.88 2.87 -9.24
N MET A 336 21.07 2.38 -8.88
CA MET A 336 21.42 1.93 -7.53
C MET A 336 22.72 2.64 -7.09
N ASP A 337 22.74 3.96 -7.18
CA ASP A 337 23.93 4.79 -7.02
C ASP A 337 23.84 5.80 -5.86
N GLY A 338 22.73 5.83 -5.13
CA GLY A 338 22.47 6.76 -4.03
C GLY A 338 21.88 8.11 -4.46
N ASN A 339 21.78 8.41 -5.77
CA ASN A 339 21.29 9.70 -6.27
C ASN A 339 19.79 9.72 -6.59
N VAL A 340 19.15 8.56 -6.68
CA VAL A 340 17.74 8.42 -7.10
C VAL A 340 16.75 9.26 -6.28
N GLY A 341 17.03 9.52 -5.00
CA GLY A 341 16.18 10.41 -4.20
C GLY A 341 16.11 11.84 -4.75
N ALA A 342 17.24 12.40 -5.20
CA ALA A 342 17.27 13.72 -5.82
C ALA A 342 16.61 13.71 -7.20
N VAL A 343 16.80 12.63 -7.97
CA VAL A 343 16.14 12.41 -9.27
C VAL A 343 14.62 12.38 -9.13
N SER A 344 14.08 11.56 -8.23
CA SER A 344 12.65 11.45 -7.96
C SER A 344 12.04 12.79 -7.60
N GLN A 345 12.65 13.49 -6.63
CA GLN A 345 12.15 14.79 -6.19
C GLN A 345 12.23 15.86 -7.29
N ALA A 346 13.25 15.80 -8.16
CA ALA A 346 13.36 16.70 -9.29
C ALA A 346 12.26 16.44 -10.33
N ILE A 347 11.97 15.18 -10.67
CA ILE A 347 10.86 14.82 -11.57
C ILE A 347 9.53 15.28 -10.98
N THR A 348 9.28 15.02 -9.68
CA THR A 348 8.06 15.47 -8.98
C THR A 348 7.89 17.00 -9.05
N GLU A 349 8.95 17.76 -8.82
CA GLU A 349 8.92 19.23 -8.92
C GLU A 349 8.72 19.72 -10.36
N VAL A 350 9.37 19.09 -11.35
CA VAL A 350 9.19 19.43 -12.77
C VAL A 350 7.74 19.18 -13.21
N ILE A 351 7.14 18.04 -12.85
CA ILE A 351 5.72 17.76 -13.08
C ILE A 351 4.85 18.87 -12.50
N GLY A 352 5.08 19.25 -11.25
CA GLY A 352 4.34 20.33 -10.60
C GLY A 352 4.46 21.68 -11.33
N ARG A 353 5.66 22.03 -11.81
CA ARG A 353 5.89 23.26 -12.58
C ARG A 353 5.19 23.24 -13.94
N LEU A 354 5.27 22.12 -14.67
CA LEU A 354 4.57 21.98 -15.96
C LEU A 354 3.06 22.07 -15.79
N CYS A 355 2.50 21.49 -14.70
CA CYS A 355 1.08 21.65 -14.37
C CYS A 355 0.71 23.12 -14.11
N ASN A 356 1.50 23.81 -13.27
CA ASN A 356 1.24 25.21 -12.93
C ASN A 356 1.36 26.16 -14.13
N ASN A 357 2.30 25.89 -15.03
CA ASN A 357 2.52 26.67 -16.25
C ASN A 357 1.58 26.25 -17.40
N LYS A 358 0.81 25.18 -17.24
CA LYS A 358 -0.01 24.56 -18.29
C LYS A 358 0.80 24.15 -19.54
N GLU A 359 2.03 23.66 -19.34
CA GLU A 359 2.90 23.12 -20.40
C GLU A 359 2.54 21.65 -20.68
N THR A 360 1.34 21.43 -21.23
CA THR A 360 0.70 20.12 -21.38
C THR A 360 1.42 19.17 -22.33
N MET A 361 2.05 19.68 -23.39
CA MET A 361 2.80 18.87 -24.35
C MET A 361 4.04 18.20 -23.72
N SER A 362 4.85 18.96 -22.97
CA SER A 362 6.01 18.41 -22.25
C SER A 362 5.57 17.49 -21.11
N LEU A 363 4.48 17.84 -20.41
CA LEU A 363 3.91 17.02 -19.36
C LEU A 363 3.40 15.68 -19.88
N LYS A 364 2.76 15.65 -21.06
CA LYS A 364 2.36 14.43 -21.77
C LYS A 364 3.55 13.49 -21.92
N GLY A 365 4.68 13.97 -22.44
CA GLY A 365 5.90 13.16 -22.65
C GLY A 365 6.34 12.44 -21.37
N LEU A 366 6.48 13.18 -20.27
CA LEU A 366 6.83 12.62 -18.97
C LEU A 366 5.79 11.64 -18.43
N CYS A 367 4.50 12.00 -18.51
CA CYS A 367 3.42 11.15 -18.02
C CYS A 367 3.33 9.82 -18.78
N SER A 368 3.48 9.86 -20.11
CA SER A 368 3.48 8.67 -20.95
C SER A 368 4.65 7.74 -20.62
N GLN A 369 5.85 8.28 -20.38
CA GLN A 369 7.01 7.46 -20.03
C GLN A 369 6.88 6.83 -18.64
N LEU A 370 6.44 7.60 -17.64
CA LEU A 370 6.19 7.10 -16.29
C LEU A 370 5.11 6.02 -16.27
N ALA A 371 3.98 6.23 -16.97
CA ALA A 371 2.90 5.24 -17.05
C ALA A 371 3.34 3.91 -17.67
N ARG A 372 4.35 3.93 -18.55
CA ARG A 372 4.96 2.72 -19.15
C ARG A 372 5.97 2.01 -18.27
N LYS A 373 6.41 2.63 -17.16
CA LYS A 373 7.40 2.08 -16.23
C LYS A 373 6.86 1.97 -14.79
N PRO A 374 6.12 0.89 -14.47
CA PRO A 374 5.56 0.70 -13.13
C PRO A 374 6.61 0.67 -12.00
N SER A 375 7.84 0.23 -12.29
CA SER A 375 8.98 0.26 -11.37
C SER A 375 9.35 1.69 -10.96
N SER A 376 9.35 2.63 -11.90
CA SER A 376 9.63 4.04 -11.62
C SER A 376 8.60 4.64 -10.66
N LEU A 377 7.31 4.29 -10.82
CA LEU A 377 6.25 4.74 -9.91
C LEU A 377 6.46 4.22 -8.48
N ASP A 378 6.90 2.96 -8.35
CA ASP A 378 7.18 2.35 -7.06
C ASP A 378 8.33 3.06 -6.34
N VAL A 379 9.39 3.39 -7.09
CA VAL A 379 10.55 4.10 -6.58
C VAL A 379 10.21 5.53 -6.19
N MET A 380 9.43 6.25 -7.01
CA MET A 380 9.01 7.62 -6.67
C MET A 380 8.28 7.68 -5.33
N LEU A 381 7.43 6.68 -5.05
CA LEU A 381 6.70 6.56 -3.79
C LEU A 381 7.55 6.13 -2.58
N LEU A 382 8.85 5.85 -2.76
CA LEU A 382 9.82 5.76 -1.65
C LEU A 382 10.27 7.14 -1.17
N PHE A 383 10.15 8.18 -2.00
CA PHE A 383 10.69 9.52 -1.72
C PHE A 383 9.60 10.58 -1.56
N ASP A 384 8.49 10.45 -2.28
CA ASP A 384 7.40 11.42 -2.30
C ASP A 384 6.05 10.80 -1.93
N LYS A 385 5.15 11.62 -1.40
CA LYS A 385 3.76 11.21 -1.13
C LYS A 385 2.95 11.22 -2.43
N PRO A 386 1.94 10.35 -2.58
CA PRO A 386 1.02 10.39 -3.73
C PRO A 386 0.43 11.78 -3.94
N THR A 387 -0.03 12.44 -2.87
CA THR A 387 -0.54 13.82 -2.92
C THR A 387 0.44 14.81 -3.55
N THR A 388 1.74 14.72 -3.26
CA THR A 388 2.75 15.65 -3.80
C THR A 388 2.89 15.50 -5.32
N ILE A 389 2.79 14.26 -5.83
CA ILE A 389 2.92 13.96 -7.26
C ILE A 389 1.61 14.24 -8.00
N LEU A 390 0.49 13.76 -7.46
CA LEU A 390 -0.78 13.64 -8.17
C LEU A 390 -1.67 14.87 -8.03
N GLN A 391 -1.59 15.61 -6.92
CA GLN A 391 -2.48 16.76 -6.71
C GLN A 391 -2.34 17.81 -7.81
N PRO A 392 -1.13 18.26 -8.22
CA PRO A 392 -0.98 19.23 -9.31
C PRO A 392 -1.55 18.73 -10.65
N ILE A 393 -1.42 17.43 -10.91
CA ILE A 393 -1.95 16.79 -12.12
C ILE A 393 -3.48 16.75 -12.08
N CYS A 394 -4.06 16.40 -10.93
CA CYS A 394 -5.52 16.39 -10.75
C CYS A 394 -6.10 17.80 -10.89
N ASP A 395 -5.46 18.80 -10.29
CA ASP A 395 -5.86 20.20 -10.39
C ASP A 395 -5.80 20.70 -11.84
N LEU A 396 -4.79 20.28 -12.62
CA LEU A 396 -4.70 20.57 -14.06
C LEU A 396 -5.84 19.92 -14.84
N LEU A 397 -6.11 18.63 -14.62
CA LEU A 397 -7.16 17.88 -15.31
C LEU A 397 -8.56 18.40 -14.97
N ASP A 398 -8.79 18.84 -13.73
CA ASP A 398 -10.05 19.43 -13.28
C ASP A 398 -10.31 20.80 -13.93
N ASN A 399 -9.25 21.58 -14.17
CA ASN A 399 -9.33 22.93 -14.75
C ASN A 399 -8.84 22.96 -16.20
N TRP A 400 -8.98 21.84 -16.92
CA TRP A 400 -8.48 21.71 -18.28
C TRP A 400 -9.17 22.70 -19.21
N HIS A 401 -8.39 23.46 -19.95
CA HIS A 401 -8.87 24.43 -20.93
C HIS A 401 -7.84 24.58 -22.03
N TYR A 402 -8.32 24.73 -23.26
CA TYR A 402 -7.53 24.95 -24.47
C TYR A 402 -8.01 26.24 -25.15
N ASP A 403 -7.14 26.88 -25.94
CA ASP A 403 -7.49 28.11 -26.64
C ASP A 403 -8.54 27.87 -27.73
N ASP A 404 -9.53 28.76 -27.84
CA ASP A 404 -10.62 28.66 -28.82
C ASP A 404 -10.13 28.73 -30.29
N ASP A 405 -8.91 29.23 -30.52
CA ASP A 405 -8.26 29.34 -31.84
C ASP A 405 -7.46 28.08 -32.24
N GLN A 406 -7.58 26.97 -31.50
CA GLN A 406 -6.97 25.68 -31.83
C GLN A 406 -7.49 25.16 -33.18
N GLY A 407 -6.57 24.87 -34.11
CA GLY A 407 -6.91 24.38 -35.45
C GLY A 407 -7.19 22.87 -35.51
N GLU A 408 -6.59 22.09 -34.62
CA GLU A 408 -6.73 20.62 -34.55
C GLU A 408 -7.03 20.22 -33.09
N TYR A 409 -8.06 19.40 -32.87
CA TYR A 409 -8.50 19.06 -31.51
C TYR A 409 -7.99 17.69 -31.04
N GLN A 410 -7.52 16.83 -31.93
CA GLN A 410 -6.96 15.53 -31.57
C GLN A 410 -5.76 15.64 -30.59
N PRO A 411 -4.80 16.58 -30.75
CA PRO A 411 -3.69 16.75 -29.80
C PRO A 411 -4.16 17.07 -28.37
N VAL A 412 -5.27 17.83 -28.23
CA VAL A 412 -5.86 18.17 -26.93
C VAL A 412 -6.29 16.91 -26.18
N TYR A 413 -6.96 15.99 -26.88
CA TYR A 413 -7.37 14.70 -26.35
C TYR A 413 -6.18 13.82 -26.02
N GLU A 414 -5.15 13.82 -26.86
CA GLU A 414 -3.95 13.01 -26.67
C GLU A 414 -3.13 13.44 -25.45
N GLU A 415 -2.96 14.75 -25.27
CA GLU A 415 -2.30 15.33 -24.09
C GLU A 415 -3.10 15.04 -22.83
N PHE A 416 -4.41 15.34 -22.82
CA PHE A 416 -5.28 15.07 -21.68
C PHE A 416 -5.28 13.59 -21.30
N GLY A 417 -5.46 12.70 -22.27
CA GLY A 417 -5.52 11.27 -22.06
C GLY A 417 -4.21 10.71 -21.49
N SER A 418 -3.06 11.13 -22.03
CA SER A 418 -1.76 10.67 -21.55
C SER A 418 -1.48 11.10 -20.11
N ILE A 419 -1.89 12.31 -19.74
CA ILE A 419 -1.78 12.83 -18.37
C ILE A 419 -2.72 12.07 -17.44
N LEU A 420 -3.98 11.88 -17.85
CA LEU A 420 -4.97 11.09 -17.10
C LEU A 420 -4.51 9.64 -16.90
N LEU A 421 -3.86 9.03 -17.89
CA LEU A 421 -3.36 7.66 -17.80
C LEU A 421 -2.37 7.50 -16.64
N LEU A 422 -1.54 8.51 -16.36
CA LEU A 422 -0.63 8.46 -15.22
C LEU A 422 -1.41 8.44 -13.89
N VAL A 423 -2.44 9.29 -13.76
CA VAL A 423 -3.31 9.33 -12.57
C VAL A 423 -4.01 7.98 -12.36
N LEU A 424 -4.59 7.42 -13.41
CA LEU A 424 -5.24 6.11 -13.36
C LEU A 424 -4.22 5.00 -13.03
N SER A 425 -3.00 5.09 -13.58
CA SER A 425 -1.93 4.13 -13.31
C SER A 425 -1.55 4.10 -11.83
N PHE A 426 -1.36 5.26 -11.20
CA PHE A 426 -1.13 5.34 -9.75
C PHE A 426 -2.34 4.83 -8.96
N THR A 427 -3.54 5.29 -9.32
CA THR A 427 -4.76 4.99 -8.57
C THR A 427 -5.05 3.49 -8.53
N HIS A 428 -5.02 2.82 -9.68
CA HIS A 428 -5.28 1.39 -9.76
C HIS A 428 -4.12 0.54 -9.22
N ARG A 429 -2.86 0.95 -9.42
CA ARG A 429 -1.70 0.19 -8.95
C ARG A 429 -1.61 0.15 -7.43
N TYR A 430 -1.89 1.28 -6.77
CA TYR A 430 -1.74 1.43 -5.32
C TYR A 430 -3.07 1.46 -4.56
N ASN A 431 -4.20 1.29 -5.27
CA ASN A 431 -5.55 1.34 -4.71
C ASN A 431 -5.79 2.65 -3.93
N LEU A 432 -5.46 3.78 -4.55
CA LEU A 432 -5.58 5.10 -3.94
C LEU A 432 -7.03 5.59 -3.96
N SER A 433 -7.44 6.28 -2.89
CA SER A 433 -8.70 7.01 -2.84
C SER A 433 -8.52 8.46 -3.30
N THR A 434 -9.63 9.15 -3.56
CA THR A 434 -9.61 10.59 -3.90
C THR A 434 -8.93 11.46 -2.85
N VAL A 435 -8.96 11.05 -1.57
CA VAL A 435 -8.28 11.74 -0.47
C VAL A 435 -6.76 11.58 -0.58
N ASP A 436 -6.29 10.41 -1.00
CA ASP A 436 -4.85 10.14 -1.19
C ASP A 436 -4.26 10.91 -2.38
N LEU A 437 -5.11 11.31 -3.33
CA LEU A 437 -4.75 12.20 -4.45
C LEU A 437 -4.75 13.69 -4.04
N GLY A 438 -5.21 14.03 -2.84
CA GLY A 438 -5.31 15.41 -2.36
C GLY A 438 -6.57 16.13 -2.82
N ILE A 439 -7.54 15.43 -3.43
CA ILE A 439 -8.78 16.01 -3.92
C ILE A 439 -9.72 16.29 -2.75
N ARG A 440 -10.19 17.53 -2.64
CA ARG A 440 -11.05 18.00 -1.53
C ARG A 440 -12.46 18.40 -1.97
N THR A 441 -12.67 18.57 -3.27
CA THR A 441 -13.92 19.06 -3.84
C THR A 441 -14.72 17.91 -4.46
N PRO A 442 -16.01 17.76 -4.12
CA PRO A 442 -16.85 16.73 -4.73
C PRO A 442 -17.14 17.00 -6.22
N ASP A 443 -16.99 18.25 -6.67
CA ASP A 443 -17.20 18.64 -8.06
C ASP A 443 -16.03 18.33 -9.00
N SER A 444 -14.89 17.88 -8.45
CA SER A 444 -13.71 17.45 -9.21
C SER A 444 -14.08 16.42 -10.27
N PHE A 445 -13.66 16.67 -11.51
CA PHE A 445 -13.79 15.72 -12.62
C PHE A 445 -13.07 14.42 -12.27
N VAL A 446 -11.84 14.50 -11.76
CA VAL A 446 -11.06 13.29 -11.40
C VAL A 446 -11.78 12.50 -10.30
N ALA A 447 -12.34 13.16 -9.29
CA ALA A 447 -13.13 12.47 -8.25
C ALA A 447 -14.38 11.79 -8.82
N LYS A 448 -15.10 12.45 -9.73
CA LYS A 448 -16.27 11.86 -10.41
C LYS A 448 -15.86 10.66 -11.24
N LEU A 449 -14.80 10.77 -12.03
CA LEU A 449 -14.29 9.67 -12.85
C LEU A 449 -13.88 8.46 -12.00
N LEU A 450 -13.14 8.66 -10.91
CA LEU A 450 -12.70 7.54 -10.06
C LEU A 450 -13.85 6.85 -9.31
N ASN A 451 -14.84 7.62 -8.85
CA ASN A 451 -15.95 7.07 -8.06
C ASN A 451 -17.11 6.55 -8.92
N GLN A 452 -17.34 7.13 -10.09
CA GLN A 452 -18.53 6.90 -10.92
C GLN A 452 -18.19 6.54 -12.37
N GLY A 453 -16.93 6.64 -12.79
CA GLY A 453 -16.51 6.37 -14.17
C GLY A 453 -16.58 4.91 -14.60
N HIS A 454 -17.13 4.02 -13.79
CA HIS A 454 -17.49 2.64 -14.19
C HIS A 454 -19.01 2.46 -14.30
N LEU A 455 -19.80 3.49 -14.03
CA LEU A 455 -21.26 3.43 -14.01
C LEU A 455 -21.80 4.02 -15.32
N SER A 456 -22.55 3.21 -16.08
CA SER A 456 -23.38 3.71 -17.18
C SER A 456 -24.60 4.45 -16.61
N ARG A 457 -24.97 5.54 -17.27
CA ARG A 457 -26.13 6.38 -16.92
C ARG A 457 -27.31 6.07 -17.82
N ALA A 458 -28.53 6.16 -17.27
CA ALA A 458 -29.73 5.98 -18.07
C ALA A 458 -29.96 7.19 -18.99
N MET A 459 -30.56 6.98 -20.16
CA MET A 459 -30.74 8.04 -21.17
C MET A 459 -31.61 9.21 -20.67
N ASP A 460 -32.54 8.96 -19.76
CA ASP A 460 -33.38 9.96 -19.12
C ASP A 460 -32.66 10.79 -18.04
N GLU A 461 -31.49 10.33 -17.59
CA GLU A 461 -30.62 11.03 -16.64
C GLU A 461 -29.56 11.91 -17.34
N LEU A 462 -29.43 11.79 -18.68
CA LEU A 462 -28.52 12.62 -19.47
C LEU A 462 -29.17 13.97 -19.79
N THR A 463 -28.38 15.03 -19.71
CA THR A 463 -28.77 16.33 -20.24
C THR A 463 -28.81 16.30 -21.78
N GLU A 464 -29.52 17.25 -22.40
CA GLU A 464 -29.58 17.35 -23.87
C GLU A 464 -28.18 17.49 -24.49
N GLN A 465 -27.29 18.23 -23.84
CA GLN A 465 -25.90 18.38 -24.29
C GLN A 465 -25.12 17.06 -24.19
N GLU A 466 -25.19 16.36 -23.05
CA GLU A 466 -24.55 15.05 -22.87
C GLU A 466 -25.06 14.01 -23.87
N GLN A 467 -26.37 14.02 -24.15
CA GLN A 467 -26.96 13.15 -25.16
C GLN A 467 -26.44 13.48 -26.57
N ASN A 468 -26.35 14.76 -26.92
CA ASN A 468 -25.79 15.19 -28.21
C ASN A 468 -24.31 14.77 -28.35
N HIS A 469 -23.52 14.89 -27.27
CA HIS A 469 -22.14 14.40 -27.25
C HIS A 469 -22.08 12.89 -27.46
N LEU A 470 -22.88 12.12 -26.72
CA LEU A 470 -22.93 10.66 -26.83
C LEU A 470 -23.32 10.21 -28.26
N ASP A 471 -24.37 10.80 -28.83
CA ASP A 471 -24.81 10.53 -30.20
C ASP A 471 -23.72 10.87 -31.22
N GLY A 472 -23.02 11.99 -31.02
CA GLY A 472 -21.88 12.42 -31.83
C GLY A 472 -20.74 11.39 -31.81
N TRP A 473 -20.34 10.92 -30.62
CA TRP A 473 -19.31 9.89 -30.47
C TRP A 473 -19.72 8.55 -31.08
N ILE A 474 -20.97 8.11 -30.90
CA ILE A 474 -21.48 6.88 -31.52
C ILE A 474 -21.41 6.96 -33.05
N ARG A 475 -21.83 8.09 -33.64
CA ARG A 475 -21.75 8.30 -35.09
C ARG A 475 -20.29 8.35 -35.56
N GLY A 476 -19.46 9.17 -34.93
CA GLY A 476 -18.05 9.32 -35.35
C GLY A 476 -17.25 8.01 -35.25
N LEU A 477 -17.55 7.15 -34.28
CA LEU A 477 -16.86 5.86 -34.11
C LEU A 477 -17.38 4.75 -35.05
N PHE A 478 -18.69 4.71 -35.33
CA PHE A 478 -19.32 3.54 -35.97
C PHE A 478 -20.07 3.82 -37.28
N ASP A 479 -20.28 5.08 -37.65
CA ASP A 479 -20.90 5.45 -38.92
C ASP A 479 -19.84 5.71 -39.99
N ASN A 480 -19.68 4.73 -40.90
CA ASN A 480 -18.73 4.80 -42.00
C ASN A 480 -18.99 5.97 -42.98
N GLU A 481 -20.19 6.55 -42.99
CA GLU A 481 -20.54 7.70 -43.84
C GLU A 481 -20.14 9.05 -43.22
N SER A 482 -19.92 9.08 -41.91
CA SER A 482 -19.68 10.31 -41.14
C SER A 482 -18.27 10.89 -41.26
N GLY A 483 -17.34 10.18 -41.93
CA GLY A 483 -15.97 10.62 -42.12
C GLY A 483 -15.06 10.43 -40.90
N GLY A 484 -15.52 9.73 -39.86
CA GLY A 484 -14.77 9.41 -38.65
C GLY A 484 -14.88 10.48 -37.56
N LEU A 485 -13.84 10.57 -36.72
CA LEU A 485 -13.77 11.55 -35.63
C LEU A 485 -13.34 12.92 -36.16
N GLY A 486 -14.32 13.80 -36.43
CA GLY A 486 -14.07 15.17 -36.90
C GLY A 486 -13.80 16.18 -35.78
N ASP A 487 -13.10 17.27 -36.09
CA ASP A 487 -12.79 18.36 -35.15
C ASP A 487 -14.04 19.04 -34.58
N GLU A 488 -15.16 19.08 -35.31
CA GLU A 488 -16.44 19.62 -34.81
C GLU A 488 -16.94 18.84 -33.58
N LEU A 489 -16.81 17.51 -33.58
CA LEU A 489 -17.19 16.68 -32.43
C LEU A 489 -16.26 16.97 -31.25
N MET A 490 -14.95 16.91 -31.48
CA MET A 490 -13.93 17.07 -30.44
C MET A 490 -13.88 18.49 -29.86
N SER A 491 -14.21 19.51 -30.65
CA SER A 491 -14.32 20.90 -30.17
C SER A 491 -15.57 21.12 -29.32
N SER A 492 -16.69 20.47 -29.69
CA SER A 492 -17.96 20.60 -28.96
C SER A 492 -17.99 19.85 -27.63
N CYS A 493 -17.26 18.74 -27.53
CA CYS A 493 -17.18 17.89 -26.35
C CYS A 493 -15.82 18.06 -25.69
N PRO A 494 -15.70 18.62 -24.47
CA PRO A 494 -14.43 18.62 -23.76
C PRO A 494 -13.98 17.19 -23.39
N PRO A 495 -12.67 16.90 -23.28
CA PRO A 495 -12.19 15.59 -22.87
C PRO A 495 -12.81 15.10 -21.57
N GLN A 496 -12.99 15.98 -20.58
CA GLN A 496 -13.61 15.65 -19.29
C GLN A 496 -15.02 15.04 -19.48
N ASP A 497 -15.85 15.66 -20.32
CA ASP A 497 -17.21 15.20 -20.60
C ASP A 497 -17.17 13.86 -21.36
N PHE A 498 -16.29 13.74 -22.35
CA PHE A 498 -16.10 12.48 -23.07
C PHE A 498 -15.80 11.33 -22.10
N TYR A 499 -14.79 11.47 -21.24
CA TYR A 499 -14.38 10.41 -20.31
C TYR A 499 -15.49 9.99 -19.33
N LEU A 500 -16.35 10.91 -18.90
CA LEU A 500 -17.51 10.59 -18.06
C LEU A 500 -18.63 9.86 -18.83
N LEU A 501 -18.72 10.05 -20.15
CA LEU A 501 -19.70 9.39 -21.01
C LEU A 501 -19.25 7.99 -21.47
N VAL A 502 -17.96 7.68 -21.40
CA VAL A 502 -17.39 6.40 -21.89
C VAL A 502 -18.12 5.15 -21.38
N PRO A 503 -18.47 4.98 -20.09
CA PRO A 503 -19.21 3.79 -19.64
C PRO A 503 -20.57 3.65 -20.33
N THR A 504 -21.25 4.77 -20.55
CA THR A 504 -22.54 4.81 -21.25
C THR A 504 -22.36 4.51 -22.73
N LEU A 505 -21.27 4.99 -23.35
CA LEU A 505 -20.88 4.63 -24.71
C LEU A 505 -20.66 3.12 -24.85
N PHE A 506 -19.88 2.50 -23.94
CA PHE A 506 -19.64 1.06 -23.93
C PHE A 506 -20.93 0.25 -23.71
N HIS A 507 -21.84 0.72 -22.87
CA HIS A 507 -23.17 0.14 -22.74
C HIS A 507 -23.90 0.08 -24.08
N HIS A 508 -23.90 1.18 -24.84
CA HIS A 508 -24.55 1.24 -26.15
C HIS A 508 -23.85 0.38 -27.20
N ILE A 509 -22.51 0.29 -27.16
CA ILE A 509 -21.73 -0.61 -28.03
C ILE A 509 -22.18 -2.06 -27.79
N VAL A 510 -22.18 -2.51 -26.54
CA VAL A 510 -22.59 -3.88 -26.19
C VAL A 510 -24.06 -4.13 -26.54
N LEU A 511 -24.94 -3.16 -26.29
CA LEU A 511 -26.35 -3.25 -26.66
C LEU A 511 -26.51 -3.41 -28.17
N ALA A 512 -25.85 -2.58 -28.98
CA ALA A 512 -25.92 -2.62 -30.44
C ALA A 512 -25.37 -3.94 -31.01
N CYS A 513 -24.30 -4.48 -30.42
CA CYS A 513 -23.80 -5.81 -30.76
C CYS A 513 -24.83 -6.91 -30.40
N SER A 514 -25.41 -6.85 -29.20
CA SER A 514 -26.38 -7.85 -28.73
C SER A 514 -27.67 -7.87 -29.57
N THR A 515 -28.08 -6.71 -30.09
CA THR A 515 -29.25 -6.58 -30.96
C THR A 515 -28.93 -6.74 -32.44
N LYS A 516 -27.66 -6.99 -32.80
CA LYS A 516 -27.16 -7.12 -34.19
C LYS A 516 -27.35 -5.85 -35.04
N ASN A 517 -27.40 -4.69 -34.40
CA ASN A 517 -27.42 -3.40 -35.08
C ASN A 517 -26.01 -2.91 -35.43
N LEU A 518 -24.97 -3.46 -34.78
CA LEU A 518 -23.56 -3.22 -35.09
C LEU A 518 -22.92 -4.52 -35.60
N SER A 519 -22.27 -4.46 -36.76
CA SER A 519 -21.55 -5.60 -37.35
C SER A 519 -20.19 -5.80 -36.68
N ASP A 520 -19.62 -7.02 -36.79
CA ASP A 520 -18.29 -7.31 -36.25
C ASP A 520 -17.20 -6.41 -36.87
N ASP A 521 -17.30 -6.13 -38.17
CA ASP A 521 -16.38 -5.21 -38.87
C ASP A 521 -16.55 -3.77 -38.40
N GLY A 522 -17.79 -3.33 -38.16
CA GLY A 522 -18.08 -1.99 -37.62
C GLY A 522 -17.59 -1.84 -36.17
N LEU A 523 -17.80 -2.85 -35.34
CA LEU A 523 -17.26 -2.90 -33.97
C LEU A 523 -15.74 -2.78 -33.99
N LYS A 524 -15.06 -3.57 -34.84
CA LYS A 524 -13.61 -3.51 -34.96
C LYS A 524 -13.13 -2.13 -35.40
N GLY A 525 -13.76 -1.54 -36.41
CA GLY A 525 -13.42 -0.21 -36.90
C GLY A 525 -13.56 0.88 -35.83
N GLY A 526 -14.63 0.87 -35.03
CA GLY A 526 -14.79 1.83 -33.94
C GLY A 526 -13.83 1.60 -32.77
N LEU A 527 -13.54 0.34 -32.43
CA LEU A 527 -12.57 0.01 -31.38
C LEU A 527 -11.13 0.38 -31.77
N GLU A 528 -10.78 0.39 -33.06
CA GLU A 528 -9.47 0.83 -33.53
C GLU A 528 -9.18 2.29 -33.14
N TYR A 529 -10.18 3.19 -33.17
CA TYR A 529 -10.04 4.55 -32.67
C TYR A 529 -9.80 4.62 -31.16
N LEU A 530 -10.49 3.78 -30.38
CA LEU A 530 -10.36 3.77 -28.91
C LEU A 530 -9.03 3.18 -28.43
N VAL A 531 -8.41 2.29 -29.23
CA VAL A 531 -7.09 1.71 -28.95
C VAL A 531 -5.96 2.64 -29.40
N ASP A 532 -6.24 3.63 -30.25
CA ASP A 532 -5.25 4.63 -30.64
C ASP A 532 -4.84 5.51 -29.45
N THR A 533 -3.63 6.06 -29.51
CA THR A 533 -2.90 6.66 -28.39
C THR A 533 -3.69 7.79 -27.71
N PHE A 534 -4.53 8.51 -28.47
CA PHE A 534 -5.27 9.66 -27.97
C PHE A 534 -6.56 9.32 -27.22
N LEU A 535 -7.14 8.13 -27.41
CA LEU A 535 -8.32 7.66 -26.66
C LEU A 535 -8.03 6.44 -25.79
N LEU A 536 -6.86 5.82 -25.89
CA LEU A 536 -6.47 4.63 -25.13
C LEU A 536 -6.89 4.62 -23.65
N PRO A 537 -6.76 5.72 -22.88
CA PRO A 537 -7.14 5.73 -21.47
C PRO A 537 -8.66 5.53 -21.25
N SER A 538 -9.50 5.77 -22.27
CA SER A 538 -10.95 5.56 -22.21
C SER A 538 -11.31 4.08 -22.07
N LEU A 539 -10.42 3.18 -22.50
CA LEU A 539 -10.63 1.75 -22.32
C LEU A 539 -10.68 1.36 -20.83
N ILE A 540 -10.06 2.13 -19.92
CA ILE A 540 -10.10 1.83 -18.49
C ILE A 540 -11.54 1.90 -17.97
N PRO A 541 -12.24 3.06 -18.00
CA PRO A 541 -13.64 3.13 -17.58
C PRO A 541 -14.54 2.21 -18.40
N GLY A 542 -14.30 2.08 -19.72
CA GLY A 542 -15.11 1.24 -20.61
C GLY A 542 -15.02 -0.27 -20.33
N ILE A 543 -13.85 -0.80 -19.95
CA ILE A 543 -13.66 -2.22 -19.60
C ILE A 543 -14.13 -2.51 -18.17
N THR A 544 -14.06 -1.53 -17.26
CA THR A 544 -14.51 -1.70 -15.88
C THR A 544 -16.02 -1.61 -15.69
N TRP A 545 -16.74 -1.06 -16.67
CA TRP A 545 -18.21 -1.08 -16.76
C TRP A 545 -18.72 -2.51 -16.94
#